data_AF-A0A067NUC7-F1
#
_entry.id   AF-A0A067NUC7-F1
#
_cell.length_a   1.000
_cell.length_b   1.000
_cell.length_c   1.000
_cell.angle_alpha   90.00
_cell.angle_beta   90.00
_cell.angle_gamma   90.00
#
_symmetry.space_group_name_H-M   'P 1'
#
loop_
_entity.id
_entity.type
_entity.pdbx_description
1 polymer ?
#
loop_
_entity_poly.entity_id
_entity_poly.type
_entity_poly.pdbx_seq_one_letter_code
_entity_poly.pdbx_strand_id
1 'polypeptide(L)'
;MRPNRQVHFSSTNTLYTFVTQTPEATPLLTAKRPLVNDSPKATKAPREKSRVYAAKDNHDFQRHSRRLSLDSQLDQRRSTFLHFLLAPSTDPHIIYDVSLPPETLACRYPSSLLAEPATSPAVPVLVIESPNCPWPITVIPSSSPSPLLLAYGAVVTVWDVLSAIHDALRPPVTLEEYHALPSLEATQRVNLAYSKRCKRIQGLEARMEEGLRGVRRVDFLGDATRFMGLATHTSAGHVWKLVVSA
;
A
#
# COMPACT_ATOMS: atom_id res chain seq x y z
N MET A 1 30.05 13.36 -29.64
CA MET A 1 28.61 13.07 -29.50
C MET A 1 28.43 11.58 -29.29
N ARG A 2 27.82 11.14 -28.18
CA ARG A 2 27.52 9.72 -27.93
C ARG A 2 26.10 9.42 -28.42
N PRO A 3 25.85 8.27 -29.08
CA PRO A 3 24.54 7.97 -29.65
C PRO A 3 23.51 7.77 -28.54
N ASN A 4 22.31 8.31 -28.76
CA ASN A 4 21.12 8.13 -27.94
C ASN A 4 20.87 6.63 -27.71
N ARG A 5 21.07 6.15 -26.48
CA ARG A 5 20.62 4.81 -26.09
C ARG A 5 19.10 4.85 -25.94
N GLN A 6 18.39 4.36 -26.94
CA GLN A 6 16.95 4.12 -26.85
C GLN A 6 16.67 3.12 -25.73
N VAL A 7 15.69 3.45 -24.92
CA VAL A 7 15.13 2.56 -23.90
C VAL A 7 14.19 1.60 -24.63
N HIS A 8 14.47 0.31 -24.50
CA HIS A 8 13.60 -0.72 -25.05
C HIS A 8 12.49 -1.02 -24.04
N PHE A 9 11.24 -0.87 -24.48
CA PHE A 9 10.08 -1.37 -23.74
C PHE A 9 9.81 -2.81 -24.19
N SER A 10 9.47 -3.68 -23.25
CA SER A 10 9.14 -5.07 -23.57
C SER A 10 7.88 -5.13 -24.43
N SER A 11 7.90 -5.95 -25.49
CA SER A 11 6.77 -6.14 -26.41
C SER A 11 5.53 -6.78 -25.74
N THR A 12 5.69 -7.36 -24.55
CA THR A 12 4.59 -7.98 -23.80
C THR A 12 3.76 -6.99 -22.98
N ASN A 13 4.12 -5.70 -22.94
CA ASN A 13 3.27 -4.65 -22.36
C ASN A 13 2.22 -4.10 -23.36
N THR A 14 2.05 -4.77 -24.51
CA THR A 14 1.07 -4.40 -25.53
C THR A 14 -0.27 -5.09 -25.28
N LEU A 15 -0.98 -4.72 -24.21
CA LEU A 15 -2.41 -5.01 -24.10
C LEU A 15 -3.18 -3.70 -24.17
N TYR A 16 -3.47 -3.26 -25.40
CA TYR A 16 -4.79 -2.77 -25.83
C TYR A 16 -4.72 -2.34 -27.31
N THR A 17 -4.99 -3.27 -28.24
CA THR A 17 -5.58 -2.87 -29.52
C THR A 17 -7.07 -2.74 -29.30
N PHE A 18 -7.59 -1.51 -29.33
CA PHE A 18 -9.01 -1.25 -29.38
C PHE A 18 -9.60 -1.92 -30.63
N VAL A 19 -10.33 -3.02 -30.45
CA VAL A 19 -11.26 -3.50 -31.46
C VAL A 19 -12.50 -2.62 -31.37
N THR A 20 -12.67 -1.74 -32.35
CA THR A 20 -13.93 -1.06 -32.64
C THR A 20 -14.98 -2.12 -33.00
N GLN A 21 -15.97 -2.33 -32.12
CA GLN A 21 -17.18 -3.08 -32.46
C GLN A 21 -18.35 -2.12 -32.61
N THR A 22 -18.78 -2.03 -33.87
CA THR A 22 -20.06 -1.55 -34.38
C THR A 22 -21.23 -2.25 -33.67
N PRO A 23 -22.35 -1.57 -33.38
CA PRO A 23 -23.49 -2.18 -32.69
C PRO A 23 -24.42 -2.88 -33.69
N GLU A 24 -24.70 -4.16 -33.50
CA GLU A 24 -25.89 -4.78 -34.10
C GLU A 24 -26.44 -5.95 -33.27
N ALA A 25 -27.77 -5.91 -33.13
CA ALA A 25 -28.74 -6.98 -32.87
C ALA A 25 -28.74 -7.77 -31.54
N THR A 26 -29.78 -7.49 -30.77
CA THR A 26 -30.48 -8.33 -29.78
C THR A 26 -30.78 -9.75 -30.30
N PRO A 27 -30.94 -10.75 -29.40
CA PRO A 27 -32.31 -11.11 -29.00
C PRO A 27 -32.50 -11.52 -27.52
N LEU A 28 -33.79 -11.44 -27.14
CA LEU A 28 -34.44 -11.83 -25.88
C LEU A 28 -34.16 -13.27 -25.42
N LEU A 29 -34.24 -13.52 -24.11
CA LEU A 29 -35.01 -14.64 -23.53
C LEU A 29 -35.28 -14.45 -22.02
N THR A 30 -36.56 -14.20 -21.73
CA THR A 30 -37.44 -14.78 -20.70
C THR A 30 -36.86 -15.46 -19.45
N ALA A 31 -37.25 -14.97 -18.26
CA ALA A 31 -37.54 -15.83 -17.10
C ALA A 31 -38.57 -15.19 -16.15
N LYS A 32 -39.65 -15.93 -15.90
CA LYS A 32 -40.74 -15.66 -14.93
C LYS A 32 -40.32 -16.14 -13.54
N ARG A 33 -40.73 -15.47 -12.45
CA ARG A 33 -41.38 -16.07 -11.23
C ARG A 33 -41.67 -15.04 -10.11
N PRO A 34 -42.46 -15.37 -9.06
CA PRO A 34 -43.77 -14.74 -8.84
C PRO A 34 -43.94 -13.99 -7.51
N LEU A 35 -45.14 -13.39 -7.38
CA LEU A 35 -45.79 -12.81 -6.20
C LEU A 35 -45.64 -13.60 -4.88
N VAL A 36 -45.45 -12.87 -3.77
CA VAL A 36 -46.07 -13.14 -2.46
C VAL A 36 -46.38 -11.82 -1.74
N ASN A 37 -47.56 -11.80 -1.12
CA ASN A 37 -48.26 -10.69 -0.46
C ASN A 37 -47.85 -10.45 1.01
N ASP A 38 -48.41 -9.34 1.53
CA ASP A 38 -48.96 -9.10 2.88
C ASP A 38 -48.07 -8.48 3.99
N SER A 39 -48.18 -7.13 4.12
CA SER A 39 -48.80 -6.32 5.22
C SER A 39 -48.77 -6.81 6.70
N PRO A 40 -49.12 -5.97 7.70
CA PRO A 40 -48.79 -4.56 8.01
C PRO A 40 -48.48 -4.34 9.54
N LYS A 41 -48.08 -3.12 9.96
CA LYS A 41 -48.74 -2.34 11.06
C LYS A 41 -47.88 -1.19 11.59
N ALA A 42 -48.47 0.00 11.55
CA ALA A 42 -48.15 1.14 12.40
C ALA A 42 -48.92 1.03 13.73
N THR A 43 -48.36 1.51 14.84
CA THR A 43 -49.17 2.06 15.96
C THR A 43 -48.37 3.11 16.72
N LYS A 44 -49.06 4.23 17.01
CA LYS A 44 -48.58 5.47 17.64
C LYS A 44 -48.55 5.36 19.17
N ALA A 45 -47.74 6.22 19.80
CA ALA A 45 -47.79 6.63 21.22
C ALA A 45 -49.12 7.33 21.57
N PRO A 46 -49.47 7.65 22.86
CA PRO A 46 -48.84 8.78 23.59
C PRO A 46 -48.91 8.81 25.16
N ARG A 47 -48.09 9.71 25.76
CA ARG A 47 -48.35 10.62 26.92
C ARG A 47 -48.67 10.03 28.32
N GLU A 48 -48.35 10.62 29.50
CA GLU A 48 -47.69 11.87 29.96
C GLU A 48 -47.77 11.90 31.51
N LYS A 49 -47.06 12.87 32.15
CA LYS A 49 -47.17 13.41 33.54
C LYS A 49 -46.23 12.78 34.57
N SER A 50 -45.52 13.47 35.45
CA SER A 50 -45.49 14.88 35.91
C SER A 50 -44.18 15.05 36.73
N ARG A 51 -43.34 16.07 36.48
CA ARG A 51 -43.27 17.41 37.13
C ARG A 51 -42.53 17.51 38.51
N VAL A 52 -41.32 18.12 38.43
CA VAL A 52 -40.68 19.17 39.31
C VAL A 52 -40.05 18.68 40.65
N TYR A 53 -38.82 19.03 41.10
CA TYR A 53 -38.13 20.33 41.22
C TYR A 53 -36.58 20.29 41.13
N ALA A 54 -36.06 21.38 40.55
CA ALA A 54 -34.80 22.11 40.78
C ALA A 54 -33.61 21.45 41.52
N ALA A 55 -32.51 21.29 40.78
CA ALA A 55 -31.15 21.60 41.25
C ALA A 55 -30.37 22.15 40.06
N LYS A 56 -30.24 23.48 40.01
CA LYS A 56 -29.47 24.21 39.01
C LYS A 56 -27.99 24.26 39.43
N ASP A 57 -27.14 24.28 38.41
CA ASP A 57 -25.83 24.93 38.41
C ASP A 57 -24.67 24.22 39.11
N ASN A 58 -24.36 22.98 38.69
CA ASN A 58 -22.97 22.49 38.73
C ASN A 58 -22.65 21.31 37.80
N HIS A 59 -23.61 20.79 37.04
CA HIS A 59 -23.41 19.58 36.22
C HIS A 59 -22.88 19.84 34.80
N ASP A 60 -23.02 21.05 34.26
CA ASP A 60 -22.66 21.33 32.86
C ASP A 60 -21.15 21.52 32.66
N PHE A 61 -20.42 22.12 33.60
CA PHE A 61 -18.95 22.21 33.49
C PHE A 61 -18.26 20.84 33.62
N GLN A 62 -18.79 19.93 34.45
CA GLN A 62 -18.28 18.56 34.56
C GLN A 62 -18.67 17.67 33.37
N ARG A 63 -19.84 17.89 32.75
CA ARG A 63 -20.27 17.15 31.55
C ARG A 63 -19.55 17.63 30.30
N HIS A 64 -19.31 18.94 30.16
CA HIS A 64 -18.51 19.48 29.06
C HIS A 64 -17.02 19.13 29.22
N SER A 65 -16.46 19.17 30.43
CA SER A 65 -15.08 18.70 30.66
C SER A 65 -14.93 17.19 30.43
N ARG A 66 -15.93 16.38 30.77
CA ARG A 66 -15.92 14.93 30.45
C ARG A 66 -16.15 14.65 28.97
N ARG A 67 -16.97 15.43 28.26
CA ARG A 67 -17.17 15.28 26.81
C ARG A 67 -15.94 15.73 26.02
N LEU A 68 -15.35 16.87 26.37
CA LEU A 68 -14.11 17.35 25.77
C LEU A 68 -12.91 16.43 26.11
N SER A 69 -12.93 15.77 27.27
CA SER A 69 -11.94 14.73 27.63
C SER A 69 -12.19 13.38 26.93
N LEU A 70 -13.44 13.04 26.59
CA LEU A 70 -13.75 11.80 25.87
C LEU A 70 -13.49 11.96 24.36
N ASP A 71 -13.79 13.12 23.80
CA ASP A 71 -13.50 13.46 22.40
C ASP A 71 -11.98 13.61 22.19
N SER A 72 -11.27 14.24 23.14
CA SER A 72 -9.79 14.25 23.17
C SER A 72 -9.18 12.85 23.32
N GLN A 73 -9.81 11.93 24.08
CA GLN A 73 -9.34 10.55 24.21
C GLN A 73 -9.77 9.63 23.06
N LEU A 74 -10.78 9.99 22.28
CA LEU A 74 -11.18 9.29 21.05
C LEU A 74 -10.33 9.72 19.85
N ASP A 75 -9.89 10.98 19.81
CA ASP A 75 -8.90 11.45 18.81
C ASP A 75 -7.48 10.95 19.11
N GLN A 76 -7.14 10.68 20.38
CA GLN A 76 -5.89 10.02 20.75
C GLN A 76 -5.88 8.50 20.52
N ARG A 77 -7.02 7.93 20.07
CA ARG A 77 -7.29 6.47 20.12
C ARG A 77 -6.94 5.66 18.87
N ARG A 78 -6.28 6.20 17.84
CA ARG A 78 -5.77 5.40 16.70
C ARG A 78 -4.44 5.87 16.14
N SER A 79 -3.51 6.32 17.00
CA SER A 79 -2.13 6.46 16.55
C SER A 79 -1.58 5.06 16.25
N THR A 80 -1.47 4.72 14.97
CA THR A 80 -0.82 3.49 14.52
C THR A 80 0.69 3.69 14.60
N PHE A 81 1.37 2.91 15.42
CA PHE A 81 2.82 2.90 15.52
C PHE A 81 3.42 1.82 14.63
N LEU A 82 4.51 2.12 13.94
CA LEU A 82 5.25 1.10 13.19
C LEU A 82 6.08 0.23 14.12
N HIS A 83 6.24 -1.02 13.72
CA HIS A 83 7.25 -1.91 14.24
C HIS A 83 8.65 -1.28 14.10
N PHE A 84 9.53 -1.44 15.10
CA PHE A 84 10.82 -0.75 15.14
C PHE A 84 11.72 -1.08 13.92
N LEU A 85 11.60 -2.29 13.35
CA LEU A 85 12.31 -2.65 12.11
C LEU A 85 11.87 -1.83 10.88
N LEU A 86 10.65 -1.31 10.89
CA LEU A 86 10.08 -0.51 9.82
C LEU A 86 10.15 0.98 10.13
N ALA A 87 10.52 1.37 11.35
CA ALA A 87 10.61 2.76 11.74
C ALA A 87 11.72 3.48 10.94
N PRO A 88 11.50 4.74 10.52
CA PRO A 88 12.47 5.48 9.75
C PRO A 88 13.65 5.87 10.64
N SER A 89 14.88 5.59 10.20
CA SER A 89 16.10 5.89 10.94
C SER A 89 17.25 6.20 9.99
N THR A 90 18.20 7.02 10.43
CA THR A 90 19.48 7.22 9.73
C THR A 90 20.39 5.99 9.85
N ASP A 91 20.18 5.17 10.88
CA ASP A 91 20.78 3.85 11.06
C ASP A 91 19.64 2.82 11.15
N PRO A 92 19.18 2.29 10.00
CA PRO A 92 18.00 1.45 9.97
C PRO A 92 18.28 0.11 10.66
N HIS A 93 17.34 -0.30 11.53
CA HIS A 93 17.41 -1.59 12.21
C HIS A 93 17.35 -2.78 11.25
N ILE A 94 16.81 -2.56 10.04
CA ILE A 94 16.83 -3.53 8.96
C ILE A 94 17.74 -3.06 7.81
N ILE A 95 18.79 -3.84 7.53
CA ILE A 95 19.68 -3.59 6.39
C ILE A 95 19.15 -4.37 5.21
N TYR A 96 18.43 -3.68 4.32
CA TYR A 96 17.79 -4.28 3.16
C TYR A 96 17.97 -3.42 1.91
N ASP A 97 18.33 -4.06 0.79
CA ASP A 97 18.28 -3.46 -0.54
C ASP A 97 16.98 -3.95 -1.19
N VAL A 98 16.03 -3.03 -1.44
CA VAL A 98 14.71 -3.38 -1.97
C VAL A 98 14.75 -3.90 -3.42
N SER A 99 15.92 -3.83 -4.08
CA SER A 99 16.15 -4.44 -5.39
C SER A 99 16.49 -5.93 -5.32
N LEU A 100 16.77 -6.45 -4.12
CA LEU A 100 17.05 -7.85 -3.87
C LEU A 100 15.81 -8.57 -3.31
N PRO A 101 15.69 -9.89 -3.50
CA PRO A 101 14.59 -10.66 -2.94
C PRO A 101 14.55 -10.59 -1.40
N PRO A 102 13.37 -10.56 -0.76
CA PRO A 102 13.23 -10.48 0.70
C PRO A 102 13.83 -11.70 1.42
N GLU A 103 14.00 -12.83 0.74
CA GLU A 103 14.67 -14.03 1.27
C GLU A 103 16.12 -13.76 1.68
N THR A 104 16.76 -12.72 1.13
CA THR A 104 18.09 -12.29 1.57
C THR A 104 18.13 -11.84 3.03
N LEU A 105 16.97 -11.51 3.61
CA LEU A 105 16.82 -11.16 5.02
C LEU A 105 16.75 -12.37 5.93
N ALA A 106 16.34 -13.54 5.43
CA ALA A 106 16.17 -14.76 6.24
C ALA A 106 17.48 -15.22 6.89
N CYS A 107 18.62 -14.92 6.27
CA CYS A 107 19.94 -15.21 6.84
C CYS A 107 20.38 -14.20 7.92
N ARG A 108 19.72 -13.04 8.03
CA ARG A 108 20.13 -11.92 8.89
C ARG A 108 19.19 -11.68 10.07
N TYR A 109 17.92 -12.02 9.92
CA TYR A 109 16.88 -11.77 10.92
C TYR A 109 16.10 -13.06 11.21
N PRO A 110 15.75 -13.33 12.48
CA PRO A 110 14.98 -14.52 12.81
C PRO A 110 13.56 -14.42 12.22
N SER A 111 13.06 -15.55 11.71
CA SER A 111 11.73 -15.62 11.08
C SER A 111 10.61 -15.18 12.02
N SER A 112 10.74 -15.44 13.32
CA SER A 112 9.78 -15.00 14.33
C SER A 112 9.65 -13.48 14.40
N LEU A 113 10.76 -12.75 14.27
CA LEU A 113 10.79 -11.28 14.30
C LEU A 113 10.20 -10.67 13.03
N LEU A 114 10.43 -11.29 11.87
CA LEU A 114 9.81 -10.86 10.61
C LEU A 114 8.31 -11.19 10.56
N ALA A 115 7.85 -12.17 11.33
CA ALA A 115 6.44 -12.53 11.47
C ALA A 115 5.68 -11.67 12.50
N GLU A 116 6.36 -10.75 13.20
CA GLU A 116 5.70 -9.81 14.11
C GLU A 116 4.80 -8.83 13.35
N PRO A 117 3.70 -8.34 13.97
CA PRO A 117 2.84 -7.34 13.34
C PRO A 117 3.63 -6.10 12.91
N ALA A 118 3.39 -5.62 11.70
CA ALA A 118 4.05 -4.42 11.16
C ALA A 118 3.67 -3.15 11.93
N THR A 119 2.54 -3.16 12.65
CA THR A 119 2.03 -2.02 13.38
C THR A 119 1.47 -2.40 14.75
N SER A 120 1.39 -1.42 15.64
CA SER A 120 0.67 -1.47 16.91
C SER A 120 -0.30 -0.27 16.98
N PRO A 121 -1.62 -0.47 17.03
CA PRO A 121 -2.30 -1.76 16.93
C PRO A 121 -2.08 -2.44 15.57
N ALA A 122 -2.18 -3.77 15.53
CA ALA A 122 -2.03 -4.56 14.31
C ALA A 122 -3.17 -4.24 13.33
N VAL A 123 -2.83 -4.03 12.05
CA VAL A 123 -3.80 -3.71 10.99
C VAL A 123 -3.83 -4.79 9.92
N PRO A 124 -4.99 -5.01 9.27
CA PRO A 124 -5.12 -6.00 8.21
C PRO A 124 -4.66 -5.49 6.84
N VAL A 125 -4.48 -4.17 6.65
CA VAL A 125 -4.05 -3.57 5.39
C VAL A 125 -3.19 -2.35 5.68
N LEU A 126 -2.12 -2.17 4.90
CA LEU A 126 -1.23 -1.01 4.99
C LEU A 126 -0.98 -0.47 3.57
N VAL A 127 -1.05 0.84 3.38
CA VAL A 127 -0.75 1.48 2.09
C VAL A 127 0.57 2.23 2.18
N ILE A 128 1.48 1.96 1.24
CA ILE A 128 2.78 2.60 1.14
C ILE A 128 2.86 3.40 -0.16
N GLU A 129 3.23 4.65 -0.06
CA GLU A 129 3.49 5.53 -1.20
C GLU A 129 4.99 5.85 -1.28
N SER A 130 5.47 6.17 -2.48
CA SER A 130 6.85 6.58 -2.68
C SER A 130 6.87 7.89 -3.46
N PRO A 131 7.67 8.90 -3.05
CA PRO A 131 7.80 10.12 -3.84
C PRO A 131 8.45 9.84 -5.22
N ASN A 132 9.14 8.72 -5.34
CA ASN A 132 9.83 8.32 -6.56
C ASN A 132 8.96 7.47 -7.49
N CYS A 133 7.77 7.03 -7.04
CA CYS A 133 6.91 6.12 -7.78
C CYS A 133 5.44 6.57 -7.73
N PRO A 134 4.74 6.69 -8.86
CA PRO A 134 3.35 7.17 -8.88
C PRO A 134 2.31 6.14 -8.38
N TRP A 135 2.67 4.86 -8.23
CA TRP A 135 1.75 3.81 -7.78
C TRP A 135 1.81 3.60 -6.25
N PRO A 136 0.66 3.50 -5.56
CA PRO A 136 0.64 3.03 -4.18
C PRO A 136 0.91 1.53 -4.12
N ILE A 137 1.49 1.09 -3.01
CA ILE A 137 1.77 -0.31 -2.70
C ILE A 137 0.81 -0.71 -1.58
N THR A 138 -0.16 -1.56 -1.93
CA THR A 138 -1.10 -2.12 -0.94
C THR A 138 -0.51 -3.39 -0.36
N VAL A 139 -0.27 -3.39 0.95
CA VAL A 139 0.21 -4.54 1.70
C VAL A 139 -0.98 -5.23 2.35
N ILE A 140 -1.11 -6.52 2.07
CA ILE A 140 -2.07 -7.42 2.69
C ILE A 140 -1.34 -8.58 3.36
N PRO A 141 -1.93 -9.23 4.37
CA PRO A 141 -1.30 -10.34 5.09
C PRO A 141 -1.09 -11.50 4.12
N SER A 142 0.10 -12.10 4.12
CA SER A 142 0.28 -13.37 3.43
C SER A 142 -0.57 -14.44 4.13
N SER A 143 -1.16 -15.35 3.35
CA SER A 143 -2.00 -16.45 3.85
C SER A 143 -1.22 -17.49 4.69
N SER A 144 0.02 -17.19 5.08
CA SER A 144 0.85 -18.10 5.85
C SER A 144 0.24 -18.31 7.24
N PRO A 145 0.06 -19.56 7.69
CA PRO A 145 -0.61 -19.88 8.94
C PRO A 145 0.27 -19.49 10.14
N SER A 146 0.21 -18.22 10.54
CA SER A 146 0.73 -17.79 11.84
C SER A 146 -0.27 -18.21 12.93
N PRO A 147 0.16 -18.72 14.10
CA PRO A 147 -0.73 -19.00 15.23
C PRO A 147 -1.56 -17.78 15.68
N LEU A 148 -1.09 -16.55 15.41
CA LEU A 148 -1.82 -15.31 15.72
C LEU A 148 -3.07 -15.09 14.83
N LEU A 149 -3.11 -15.69 13.64
CA LEU A 149 -4.19 -15.54 12.66
C LEU A 149 -5.53 -16.09 13.18
N LEU A 150 -5.48 -17.09 14.08
CA LEU A 150 -6.66 -17.76 14.61
C LEU A 150 -7.40 -16.97 15.70
N ALA A 151 -6.73 -15.99 16.34
CA ALA A 151 -7.31 -15.24 17.46
C ALA A 151 -7.74 -13.81 17.10
N TYR A 152 -7.08 -13.17 16.11
CA TYR A 152 -7.24 -11.73 15.83
C TYR A 152 -7.53 -11.38 14.37
N GLY A 153 -7.69 -12.37 13.49
CA GLY A 153 -7.79 -12.17 12.05
C GLY A 153 -6.42 -12.00 11.38
N ALA A 154 -6.41 -11.97 10.04
CA ALA A 154 -5.19 -11.79 9.27
C ALA A 154 -4.62 -10.37 9.48
N VAL A 155 -3.37 -10.27 9.93
CA VAL A 155 -2.68 -9.01 10.21
C VAL A 155 -1.42 -8.88 9.36
N VAL A 156 -1.10 -7.67 8.94
CA VAL A 156 0.11 -7.38 8.17
C VAL A 156 1.32 -7.54 9.06
N THR A 157 2.28 -8.34 8.63
CA THR A 157 3.57 -8.57 9.30
C THR A 157 4.69 -7.73 8.69
N VAL A 158 5.83 -7.65 9.38
CA VAL A 158 7.05 -7.02 8.85
C VAL A 158 7.48 -7.69 7.54
N TRP A 159 7.40 -9.01 7.45
CA TRP A 159 7.67 -9.77 6.23
C TRP A 159 6.77 -9.37 5.07
N ASP A 160 5.46 -9.25 5.31
CA ASP A 160 4.49 -8.87 4.27
C ASP A 160 4.81 -7.49 3.69
N VAL A 161 5.20 -6.54 4.55
CA VAL A 161 5.59 -5.19 4.13
C VAL A 161 6.80 -5.23 3.18
N LEU A 162 7.87 -5.92 3.57
CA LEU A 162 9.10 -5.96 2.80
C LEU A 162 8.94 -6.72 1.48
N SER A 163 8.15 -7.79 1.51
CA SER A 163 7.79 -8.58 0.33
C SER A 163 6.94 -7.77 -0.63
N ALA A 164 5.89 -7.10 -0.14
CA ALA A 164 5.03 -6.27 -0.97
C ALA A 164 5.79 -5.10 -1.62
N ILE A 165 6.74 -4.48 -0.90
CA ILE A 165 7.62 -3.46 -1.49
C ILE A 165 8.43 -4.03 -2.64
N HIS A 166 9.12 -5.16 -2.42
CA HIS A 166 9.92 -5.81 -3.47
C HIS A 166 9.05 -6.18 -4.69
N ASP A 167 7.92 -6.82 -4.45
CA ASP A 167 7.03 -7.30 -5.51
C ASP A 167 6.41 -6.16 -6.30
N ALA A 168 6.11 -5.01 -5.67
CA ALA A 168 5.61 -3.84 -6.36
C ALA A 168 6.67 -3.14 -7.22
N LEU A 169 7.96 -3.32 -6.93
CA LEU A 169 9.09 -2.72 -7.66
C LEU A 169 9.64 -3.62 -8.78
N ARG A 170 9.25 -4.90 -8.80
CA ARG A 170 9.75 -5.89 -9.76
C ARG A 170 9.16 -5.81 -11.18
N PRO A 171 7.88 -5.42 -11.39
CA PRO A 171 7.29 -5.37 -12.73
C PRO A 171 8.00 -4.40 -13.68
N PRO A 172 7.92 -4.66 -15.00
CA PRO A 172 8.33 -3.69 -16.01
C PRO A 172 7.41 -2.47 -15.97
N VAL A 173 7.97 -1.32 -16.30
CA VAL A 173 7.25 -0.04 -16.36
C VAL A 173 6.51 0.07 -17.68
N THR A 174 5.30 0.62 -17.65
CA THR A 174 4.53 0.90 -18.87
C THR A 174 5.05 2.15 -19.58
N LEU A 175 4.75 2.28 -20.88
CA LEU A 175 5.14 3.46 -21.64
C LEU A 175 4.55 4.75 -21.04
N GLU A 176 3.30 4.70 -20.58
CA GLU A 176 2.61 5.80 -19.91
C GLU A 176 3.29 6.21 -18.61
N GLU A 177 3.62 5.24 -17.74
CA GLU A 177 4.33 5.50 -16.48
C GLU A 177 5.70 6.16 -16.72
N TYR A 178 6.42 5.72 -17.76
CA TYR A 178 7.71 6.29 -18.11
C TYR A 178 7.59 7.72 -18.67
N HIS A 179 6.57 7.99 -19.49
CA HIS A 179 6.31 9.33 -20.01
C HIS A 179 5.70 10.30 -18.97
N ALA A 180 5.11 9.77 -17.90
CA ALA A 180 4.62 10.57 -16.78
C ALA A 180 5.74 11.15 -15.89
N LEU A 181 7.01 10.81 -16.15
CA LEU A 181 8.14 11.39 -15.42
C LEU A 181 8.16 12.93 -15.56
N PRO A 182 8.34 13.67 -14.45
CA PRO A 182 8.10 15.12 -14.43
C PRO A 182 9.18 15.94 -15.13
N SER A 183 10.34 15.37 -15.42
CA SER A 183 11.47 16.08 -16.01
C SER A 183 12.42 15.17 -16.79
N LEU A 184 13.17 15.76 -17.72
CA LEU A 184 14.24 15.07 -18.45
C LEU A 184 15.31 14.53 -17.50
N GLU A 185 15.60 15.21 -16.40
CA GLU A 185 16.55 14.74 -15.38
C GLU A 185 16.05 13.47 -14.71
N ALA A 186 14.75 13.39 -14.39
CA ALA A 186 14.15 12.18 -13.85
C ALA A 186 14.27 11.01 -14.84
N THR A 187 13.98 11.24 -16.12
CA THR A 187 14.18 10.26 -17.20
C THR A 187 15.62 9.78 -17.30
N GLN A 188 16.60 10.69 -17.23
CA GLN A 188 18.02 10.35 -17.26
C GLN A 188 18.43 9.49 -16.05
N ARG A 189 17.91 9.79 -14.87
CA ARG A 189 18.16 9.02 -13.64
C ARG A 189 17.66 7.59 -13.75
N VAL A 190 16.42 7.41 -14.26
CA VAL A 190 15.84 6.09 -14.52
C VAL A 190 16.67 5.31 -15.53
N ASN A 191 17.08 5.95 -16.63
CA ASN A 191 17.90 5.31 -17.67
C ASN A 191 19.28 4.90 -17.17
N LEU A 192 19.87 5.71 -16.30
CA LEU A 192 21.13 5.40 -15.65
C LEU A 192 20.99 4.19 -14.73
N ALA A 193 19.94 4.15 -13.91
CA ALA A 193 19.66 3.04 -13.00
C ALA A 193 19.41 1.73 -13.77
N TYR A 194 18.56 1.77 -14.80
CA TYR A 194 18.36 0.65 -15.73
C TYR A 194 19.69 0.17 -16.32
N SER A 195 20.52 1.08 -16.84
CA SER A 195 21.81 0.71 -17.42
C SER A 195 22.77 0.10 -16.37
N LYS A 196 22.80 0.63 -15.15
CA LYS A 196 23.59 0.07 -14.04
C LYS A 196 23.12 -1.33 -13.70
N ARG A 197 21.80 -1.56 -13.59
CA ARG A 197 21.19 -2.85 -13.30
C ARG A 197 21.58 -3.91 -14.33
N CYS A 198 21.43 -3.63 -15.63
CA CYS A 198 21.86 -4.56 -16.69
C CYS A 198 23.37 -4.85 -16.63
N LYS A 199 24.21 -3.85 -16.31
CA LYS A 199 25.66 -4.04 -16.22
C LYS A 199 26.09 -4.94 -15.05
N ARG A 200 25.32 -5.00 -13.96
CA ARG A 200 25.61 -5.89 -12.82
C ARG A 200 25.49 -7.38 -13.16
N ILE A 201 24.70 -7.72 -14.18
CA ILE A 201 24.54 -9.11 -14.60
C ILE A 201 25.80 -9.59 -15.32
N GLN A 202 26.32 -10.73 -14.86
CA GLN A 202 27.42 -11.45 -15.47
C GLN A 202 26.91 -12.34 -16.61
N GLY A 203 27.71 -12.49 -17.67
CA GLY A 203 27.31 -13.19 -18.89
C GLY A 203 26.60 -12.28 -19.89
N LEU A 204 26.96 -12.41 -21.17
CA LEU A 204 26.40 -11.59 -22.24
C LEU A 204 24.92 -11.89 -22.46
N GLU A 205 24.55 -13.17 -22.50
CA GLU A 205 23.19 -13.63 -22.77
C GLU A 205 22.20 -13.21 -21.67
N ALA A 206 22.52 -13.46 -20.39
CA ALA A 206 21.69 -13.04 -19.27
C ALA A 206 21.53 -11.50 -19.20
N ARG A 207 22.58 -10.75 -19.57
CA ARG A 207 22.50 -9.29 -19.67
C ARG A 207 21.59 -8.84 -20.80
N MET A 208 21.63 -9.53 -21.96
CA MET A 208 20.73 -9.24 -23.08
C MET A 208 19.29 -9.56 -22.72
N GLU A 209 19.03 -10.71 -22.10
CA GLU A 209 17.70 -11.09 -21.63
C GLU A 209 17.15 -10.06 -20.64
N GLU A 210 17.98 -9.61 -19.69
CA GLU A 210 17.57 -8.56 -18.77
C GLU A 210 17.30 -7.23 -19.49
N GLY A 211 18.09 -6.90 -20.50
CA GLY A 211 17.85 -5.72 -21.33
C GLY A 211 16.52 -5.77 -22.09
N LEU A 212 16.09 -6.95 -22.51
CA LEU A 212 14.79 -7.16 -23.18
C LEU A 212 13.59 -6.98 -22.22
N ARG A 213 13.81 -7.12 -20.92
CA ARG A 213 12.78 -6.84 -19.90
C ARG A 213 12.55 -5.33 -19.71
N GLY A 214 13.46 -4.50 -20.20
CA GLY A 214 13.33 -3.04 -20.17
C GLY A 214 13.43 -2.44 -18.78
N VAL A 215 12.97 -1.19 -18.65
CA VAL A 215 12.92 -0.45 -17.40
C VAL A 215 11.92 -1.11 -16.45
N ARG A 216 12.33 -1.29 -15.20
CA ARG A 216 11.49 -1.80 -14.11
C ARG A 216 11.17 -0.71 -13.13
N ARG A 217 10.13 -0.93 -12.33
CA ARG A 217 9.67 0.02 -11.32
C ARG A 217 10.76 0.34 -10.29
N VAL A 218 11.64 -0.61 -9.97
CA VAL A 218 12.83 -0.38 -9.13
C VAL A 218 13.80 0.67 -9.71
N ASP A 219 13.87 0.81 -11.04
CA ASP A 219 14.77 1.80 -11.68
C ASP A 219 14.30 3.24 -11.42
N PHE A 220 13.04 3.46 -11.02
CA PHE A 220 12.52 4.76 -10.59
C PHE A 220 13.12 5.24 -9.28
N LEU A 221 13.59 4.31 -8.44
CA LEU A 221 14.34 4.65 -7.23
C LEU A 221 15.75 5.16 -7.53
N GLY A 222 16.23 5.00 -8.76
CA GLY A 222 17.56 5.43 -9.15
C GLY A 222 18.63 4.62 -8.43
N ASP A 223 19.49 5.32 -7.70
CA ASP A 223 20.50 4.71 -6.85
C ASP A 223 19.98 4.46 -5.42
N ALA A 224 18.81 5.01 -5.06
CA ALA A 224 18.26 4.94 -3.71
C ALA A 224 17.49 3.63 -3.46
N THR A 225 18.18 2.50 -3.36
CA THR A 225 17.55 1.19 -3.14
C THR A 225 17.71 0.64 -1.73
N ARG A 226 18.50 1.28 -0.86
CA ARG A 226 18.60 0.88 0.55
C ARG A 226 17.34 1.32 1.29
N PHE A 227 16.62 0.37 1.88
CA PHE A 227 15.47 0.64 2.74
C PHE A 227 15.90 1.36 4.02
N MET A 228 15.24 2.47 4.34
CA MET A 228 15.52 3.28 5.52
C MET A 228 14.33 3.33 6.49
N GLY A 229 13.24 2.64 6.17
CA GLY A 229 12.01 2.62 6.96
C GLY A 229 10.81 3.23 6.23
N LEU A 230 9.73 3.39 6.98
CA LEU A 230 8.45 3.95 6.55
C LEU A 230 8.13 5.18 7.41
N ALA A 231 7.84 6.32 6.79
CA ALA A 231 7.44 7.55 7.49
C ALA A 231 5.93 7.79 7.37
N THR A 232 5.30 8.49 8.31
CA THR A 232 3.89 8.86 8.17
C THR A 232 3.70 9.85 7.02
N HIS A 233 2.82 9.55 6.06
CA HIS A 233 2.54 10.47 4.95
C HIS A 233 1.52 11.55 5.35
N THR A 234 0.47 11.16 6.09
CA THR A 234 -0.59 12.06 6.54
C THR A 234 -0.91 11.82 8.01
N SER A 235 -1.53 12.82 8.65
CA SER A 235 -2.03 12.74 10.02
C SER A 235 -3.10 11.65 10.24
N ALA A 236 -3.61 11.01 9.18
CA ALA A 236 -4.64 9.97 9.25
C ALA A 236 -4.10 8.55 9.48
N GLY A 237 -2.78 8.34 9.65
CA GLY A 237 -2.21 7.12 10.23
C GLY A 237 -2.34 5.80 9.42
N HIS A 238 -2.82 5.85 8.17
CA HIS A 238 -3.05 4.67 7.33
C HIS A 238 -2.20 4.62 6.05
N VAL A 239 -1.58 5.75 5.69
CA VAL A 239 -0.71 5.87 4.52
C VAL A 239 0.71 6.18 4.98
N TRP A 240 1.63 5.33 4.56
CA TRP A 240 3.05 5.40 4.91
C TRP A 240 3.86 5.78 3.68
N LYS A 241 4.96 6.48 3.89
CA LYS A 241 5.90 6.89 2.85
C LYS A 241 7.14 6.02 2.93
N LEU A 242 7.47 5.36 1.83
CA LEU A 242 8.72 4.62 1.68
C LEU A 242 9.91 5.59 1.75
N VAL A 243 10.82 5.34 2.68
CA VAL A 243 12.08 6.08 2.80
C VAL A 243 13.21 5.17 2.32
N VAL A 244 13.99 5.65 1.35
CA VAL A 244 15.13 4.94 0.77
C VAL A 244 16.35 5.84 0.65
N SER A 245 17.54 5.26 0.67
CA SER A 245 18.81 5.95 0.45
C SER A 245 19.71 5.17 -0.51
N ALA A 246 20.78 5.82 -0.97
CA ALA A 246 21.77 5.25 -1.87
C ALA A 246 22.76 4.31 -1.17
#